data_AF-A0A7J9ZSL7-F1
#
_entry.id   AF-A0A7J9ZSL7-F1
#
_cell.length_a   1.000
_cell.length_b   1.000
_cell.length_c   1.000
_cell.angle_alpha   90.00
_cell.angle_beta   90.00
_cell.angle_gamma   90.00
#
_symmetry.space_group_name_H-M   'P 1'
#
loop_
_entity.id
_entity.type
_entity.pdbx_description
1 polymer ?
#
loop_
_entity_poly.entity_id
_entity_poly.type
_entity_poly.pdbx_seq_one_letter_code
_entity_poly.pdbx_strand_id
1 'polypeptide(L)'
;MCSSPTPTRRWARSPRSSRSALGFVFRPLGGILFGRLGDRIGRRSTLIITTLIMGVSTGLIGLLPTYAAIGVWAPILLALLRIGQGLGAGAEFGGASTLLAEHAPPGRRGYYSSFAQTGVQIGRVLGTSTFLLVTLLPLEAQQTWGWRVPFPISFAMIGVALYVRLRVAESPVFRRLERDKQVVRMPIRETLAKYPRNAVIGIGAHIADTALIYLVATFVVAYATEQLGLEDRTVLLGVVIFGLVVIAMAFGFAPMVAVRPAFYAELFGARVRYTGFASSRELGAAVAGFSPMIAAALLGAMDGEPWLIPLFTIATCAVSFVAFWLAAEGKDVDIAAVDPTQETQATQEERA
;
A
#
# COMPACT_ATOMS: atom_id res chain seq x y z
N MET A 1 -11.65 13.43 48.79
CA MET A 1 -11.80 13.70 47.34
C MET A 1 -10.42 13.66 46.68
N CYS A 2 -9.93 12.49 46.30
CA CYS A 2 -8.77 12.35 45.42
C CYS A 2 -9.32 11.92 44.06
N SER A 3 -9.44 12.88 43.14
CA SER A 3 -9.81 12.61 41.75
C SER A 3 -8.76 11.67 41.14
N SER A 4 -9.19 10.47 40.78
CA SER A 4 -8.43 9.57 39.92
C SER A 4 -8.04 10.31 38.63
N PRO A 5 -6.79 10.19 38.15
CA PRO A 5 -6.41 10.85 36.91
C PRO A 5 -7.22 10.24 35.76
N THR A 6 -7.89 11.10 35.00
CA THR A 6 -8.65 10.74 33.79
C THR A 6 -7.79 9.88 32.86
N PRO A 7 -8.36 8.85 32.19
CA PRO A 7 -7.62 7.88 31.36
C PRO A 7 -6.76 8.53 30.27
N THR A 8 -7.12 9.74 29.82
CA THR A 8 -6.37 10.57 28.87
C THR A 8 -4.96 10.95 29.33
N ARG A 9 -4.73 11.17 30.63
CA ARG A 9 -3.39 11.54 31.15
C ARG A 9 -2.42 10.36 31.24
N ARG A 10 -2.94 9.13 31.28
CA ARG A 10 -2.14 7.90 31.36
C ARG A 10 -1.54 7.53 29.99
N TRP A 11 -2.29 7.80 28.91
CA TRP A 11 -1.90 7.55 27.52
C TRP A 11 -0.67 8.36 27.06
N ALA A 12 -0.62 9.65 27.40
CA ALA A 12 0.50 10.54 27.04
C ALA A 12 1.84 10.16 27.72
N ARG A 13 1.79 9.33 28.76
CA ARG A 13 2.97 8.90 29.53
C ARG A 13 3.31 7.42 29.34
N SER A 14 2.59 6.67 28.50
CA SER A 14 2.93 5.27 28.26
C SER A 14 4.28 5.21 27.50
N PRO A 15 5.30 4.51 28.03
CA PRO A 15 6.63 4.48 27.41
C PRO A 15 6.65 3.76 26.04
N ARG A 16 5.53 3.20 25.56
CA ARG A 16 5.40 2.64 24.20
C ARG A 16 5.04 3.72 23.15
N SER A 17 4.24 4.74 23.49
CA SER A 17 3.82 5.78 22.53
C SER A 17 4.97 6.70 22.11
N SER A 18 5.85 7.05 23.06
CA SER A 18 7.01 7.92 22.84
C SER A 18 8.10 7.29 21.96
N ARG A 19 8.22 5.95 21.95
CA ARG A 19 9.19 5.23 21.11
C ARG A 19 8.87 5.27 19.61
N SER A 20 7.59 5.42 19.25
CA SER A 20 7.16 5.47 17.85
C SER A 20 7.32 6.86 17.22
N ALA A 21 7.25 7.93 18.02
CA ALA A 21 7.25 9.31 17.53
C ALA A 21 8.56 9.74 16.85
N LEU A 22 9.71 9.23 17.31
CA LEU A 22 11.02 9.65 16.80
C LEU A 22 11.18 9.35 15.30
N GLY A 23 10.74 8.17 14.83
CA GLY A 23 10.83 7.82 13.41
C GLY A 23 9.99 8.71 12.49
N PHE A 24 8.90 9.30 13.01
CA PHE A 24 8.03 10.20 12.24
C PHE A 24 8.63 11.59 12.05
N VAL A 25 9.33 12.10 13.06
CA VAL A 25 9.98 13.42 12.98
C VAL A 25 11.04 13.45 11.88
N PHE A 26 11.77 12.36 11.71
CA PHE A 26 12.87 12.28 10.75
C PHE A 26 12.46 11.84 9.33
N ARG A 27 11.22 11.37 9.13
CA ARG A 27 10.72 11.00 7.79
C ARG A 27 10.68 12.17 6.80
N PRO A 28 10.12 13.34 7.13
CA PRO A 28 10.17 14.51 6.24
C PRO A 28 11.61 14.91 5.89
N LEU A 29 12.52 14.87 6.86
CA LEU A 29 13.94 15.17 6.65
C LEU A 29 14.58 14.16 5.67
N GLY A 30 14.23 12.88 5.81
CA GLY A 30 14.61 11.83 4.86
C GLY A 30 14.10 12.10 3.44
N GLY A 31 12.81 12.43 3.32
CA GLY A 31 12.19 12.78 2.03
C GLY A 31 12.87 13.97 1.34
N ILE A 32 13.21 15.01 2.10
CA ILE A 32 13.94 16.19 1.59
C ILE A 32 15.37 15.80 1.19
N LEU A 33 16.13 15.18 2.10
CA LEU A 33 17.54 14.85 1.87
C LEU A 33 17.72 13.87 0.70
N PHE A 34 17.00 12.76 0.74
CA PHE A 34 17.11 11.72 -0.28
C PHE A 34 16.28 12.03 -1.52
N GLY A 35 15.21 12.83 -1.44
CA GLY A 35 14.54 13.35 -2.64
C GLY A 35 15.48 14.22 -3.48
N ARG A 36 16.20 15.15 -2.82
CA ARG A 36 17.28 15.92 -3.46
C ARG A 36 18.36 15.03 -4.06
N LEU A 37 18.74 13.97 -3.34
CA LEU A 37 19.74 13.02 -3.83
C LEU A 37 19.21 12.29 -5.07
N GLY A 38 17.95 11.87 -5.05
CA GLY A 38 17.25 11.21 -6.17
C GLY A 38 17.20 12.03 -7.44
N ASP A 39 17.02 13.34 -7.31
CA ASP A 39 17.04 14.28 -8.43
C ASP A 39 18.45 14.61 -8.93
N ARG A 40 19.50 14.27 -8.17
CA ARG A 40 20.89 14.65 -8.49
C ARG A 40 21.79 13.49 -8.92
N ILE A 41 21.66 12.33 -8.29
CA ILE A 41 22.50 11.13 -8.55
C ILE A 41 21.71 9.97 -9.17
N GLY A 42 20.39 10.13 -9.34
CA GLY A 42 19.52 9.12 -9.93
C GLY A 42 18.53 8.50 -8.96
N ARG A 43 17.41 8.03 -9.53
CA ARG A 43 16.27 7.44 -8.81
C ARG A 43 16.67 6.12 -8.17
N ARG A 44 17.29 5.23 -8.94
CA ARG A 44 17.72 3.90 -8.50
C ARG A 44 18.80 3.99 -7.42
N SER A 45 19.83 4.81 -7.63
CA SER A 45 20.95 4.95 -6.68
C SER A 45 20.48 5.40 -5.30
N THR A 46 19.56 6.36 -5.27
CA THR A 46 18.97 6.88 -4.02
C THR A 46 18.12 5.83 -3.31
N LEU A 47 17.36 5.05 -4.08
CA LEU A 47 16.59 3.93 -3.56
C LEU A 47 17.50 2.88 -2.90
N ILE A 48 18.64 2.54 -3.50
CA ILE A 48 19.60 1.61 -2.88
C ILE A 48 20.07 2.13 -1.51
N ILE A 49 20.47 3.41 -1.44
CA ILE A 49 20.96 4.03 -0.21
C ILE A 49 19.90 4.04 0.90
N THR A 50 18.68 4.47 0.56
CA THR A 50 17.57 4.59 1.52
C THR A 50 17.11 3.23 2.05
N THR A 51 17.01 2.21 1.20
CA THR A 51 16.79 0.83 1.63
C THR A 51 17.87 0.38 2.59
N LEU A 52 19.16 0.50 2.22
CA LEU A 52 20.29 0.08 3.05
C LEU A 52 20.25 0.71 4.44
N ILE A 53 20.08 2.03 4.52
CA ILE A 53 19.97 2.74 5.80
C ILE A 53 18.80 2.18 6.62
N MET A 54 17.62 2.04 6.02
CA MET A 54 16.42 1.59 6.73
C MET A 54 16.55 0.14 7.21
N GLY A 55 16.91 -0.80 6.34
CA GLY A 55 16.90 -2.23 6.71
C GLY A 55 18.11 -2.65 7.53
N VAL A 56 19.28 -2.03 7.35
CA VAL A 56 20.41 -2.23 8.28
C VAL A 56 20.05 -1.72 9.66
N SER A 57 19.44 -0.53 9.75
CA SER A 57 18.97 0.00 11.03
C SER A 57 17.92 -0.93 11.68
N THR A 58 17.04 -1.51 10.88
CA THR A 58 16.02 -2.46 11.35
C THR A 58 16.64 -3.74 11.91
N GLY A 59 17.59 -4.33 11.18
CA GLY A 59 18.24 -5.57 11.60
C GLY A 59 19.08 -5.39 12.86
N LEU A 60 19.79 -4.27 12.98
CA LEU A 60 20.60 -3.95 14.16
C LEU A 60 19.78 -3.75 15.43
N ILE A 61 18.49 -3.38 15.35
CA ILE A 61 17.62 -3.25 16.54
C ILE A 61 17.48 -4.59 17.26
N GLY A 62 17.40 -5.72 16.53
CA GLY A 62 17.31 -7.05 17.13
C GLY A 62 18.58 -7.48 17.87
N LEU A 63 19.72 -6.96 17.44
CA LEU A 63 21.04 -7.26 17.99
C LEU A 63 21.42 -6.35 19.16
N LEU A 64 20.59 -5.36 19.49
CA LEU A 64 20.93 -4.35 20.49
C LEU A 64 21.00 -4.96 21.91
N PRO A 65 22.09 -4.78 22.67
CA PRO A 65 22.15 -5.24 24.05
C PRO A 65 21.08 -4.59 24.93
N THR A 66 20.69 -5.27 26.01
CA THR A 66 19.71 -4.72 26.96
C THR A 66 20.31 -3.59 27.78
N TYR A 67 19.43 -2.79 28.42
CA TYR A 67 19.86 -1.74 29.35
C TYR A 67 20.75 -2.27 30.47
N ALA A 68 20.52 -3.51 30.93
CA ALA A 68 21.36 -4.16 31.94
C ALA A 68 22.82 -4.35 31.49
N ALA A 69 23.07 -4.50 30.18
CA ALA A 69 24.41 -4.75 29.64
C ALA A 69 25.20 -3.46 29.34
N ILE A 70 24.55 -2.45 28.75
CA ILE A 70 25.23 -1.24 28.24
C ILE A 70 24.66 0.08 28.79
N GLY A 71 23.74 0.01 29.76
CA GLY A 71 23.16 1.19 30.41
C GLY A 71 22.47 2.14 29.44
N VAL A 72 22.73 3.44 29.60
CA VAL A 72 22.12 4.54 28.82
C VAL A 72 22.42 4.45 27.31
N TRP A 73 23.47 3.73 26.90
CA TRP A 73 23.77 3.54 25.49
C TRP A 73 22.71 2.71 24.75
N ALA A 74 21.99 1.81 25.43
CA ALA A 74 20.91 1.03 24.80
C ALA A 74 19.80 1.94 24.22
N PRO A 75 19.15 2.82 24.99
CA PRO A 75 18.14 3.72 24.43
C PRO A 75 18.71 4.74 23.43
N ILE A 76 19.97 5.19 23.58
CA ILE A 76 20.61 6.12 22.62
C ILE A 76 20.82 5.44 21.27
N LEU A 77 21.40 4.25 21.25
CA LEU A 77 21.61 3.49 20.02
C LEU A 77 20.28 3.11 19.37
N LEU A 78 19.29 2.70 20.15
CA LEU A 78 17.94 2.47 19.66
C LEU A 78 17.35 3.71 19.00
N ALA A 79 17.54 4.90 19.60
CA ALA A 79 17.08 6.16 19.03
C ALA A 79 17.80 6.47 17.71
N LEU A 80 19.12 6.30 17.62
CA LEU A 80 19.89 6.50 16.39
C LEU A 80 19.44 5.55 15.27
N LEU A 81 19.22 4.28 15.57
CA LEU A 81 18.68 3.31 14.61
C LEU A 81 17.27 3.71 14.15
N ARG A 82 16.42 4.20 15.06
CA ARG A 82 15.07 4.71 14.72
C ARG A 82 15.13 5.96 13.83
N ILE A 83 16.10 6.84 14.04
CA ILE A 83 16.36 7.99 13.16
C ILE A 83 16.77 7.50 11.77
N GLY A 84 17.70 6.54 11.69
CA GLY A 84 18.08 5.89 10.43
C GLY A 84 16.89 5.29 9.68
N GLN A 85 16.04 4.53 10.37
CA GLN A 85 14.80 3.98 9.79
C GLN A 85 13.88 5.09 9.26
N GLY A 86 13.67 6.15 10.03
CA GLY A 86 12.82 7.28 9.63
C GLY A 86 13.36 8.00 8.39
N LEU A 87 14.66 8.31 8.39
CA LEU A 87 15.35 8.95 7.27
C LEU A 87 15.27 8.11 5.99
N GLY A 88 15.57 6.81 6.06
CA GLY A 88 15.49 5.91 4.90
C GLY A 88 14.05 5.77 4.38
N ALA A 89 13.07 5.58 5.27
CA ALA A 89 11.67 5.44 4.88
C ALA A 89 11.07 6.72 4.25
N GLY A 90 11.63 7.89 4.54
CA GLY A 90 11.10 9.19 4.12
C GLY A 90 11.08 9.44 2.62
N ALA A 91 12.02 8.85 1.86
CA ALA A 91 12.08 9.00 0.41
C ALA A 91 11.77 7.71 -0.36
N GLU A 92 11.63 6.60 0.36
CA GLU A 92 11.49 5.27 -0.24
C GLU A 92 10.22 5.14 -1.10
N PHE A 93 9.07 5.53 -0.55
CA PHE A 93 7.79 5.45 -1.27
C PHE A 93 7.74 6.38 -2.48
N GLY A 94 8.16 7.63 -2.31
CA GLY A 94 8.20 8.62 -3.40
C GLY A 94 9.17 8.24 -4.50
N GLY A 95 10.38 7.77 -4.13
CA GLY A 95 11.39 7.31 -5.09
C GLY A 95 10.93 6.07 -5.87
N ALA A 96 10.37 5.07 -5.17
CA ALA A 96 9.91 3.84 -5.81
C ALA A 96 8.73 4.10 -6.75
N SER A 97 7.76 4.93 -6.32
CA SER A 97 6.61 5.32 -7.13
C SER A 97 7.05 6.11 -8.37
N THR A 98 8.02 7.00 -8.23
CA THR A 98 8.60 7.76 -9.36
C THR A 98 9.31 6.84 -10.34
N LEU A 99 10.16 5.93 -9.85
CA LEU A 99 10.87 4.97 -10.69
C LEU A 99 9.91 4.07 -11.47
N LEU A 100 8.83 3.60 -10.84
CA LEU A 100 7.78 2.81 -11.49
C LEU A 100 7.02 3.63 -12.54
N ALA A 101 6.62 4.85 -12.20
CA ALA A 101 5.88 5.73 -13.12
C ALA A 101 6.72 6.11 -14.36
N GLU A 102 8.03 6.29 -14.21
CA GLU A 102 8.95 6.64 -15.29
C GLU A 102 9.29 5.44 -16.21
N HIS A 103 9.14 4.20 -15.74
CA HIS A 103 9.29 2.98 -16.55
C HIS A 103 7.96 2.47 -17.13
N ALA A 104 6.83 2.89 -16.58
CA ALA A 104 5.52 2.40 -16.99
C ALA A 104 5.12 2.91 -18.38
N PRO A 105 4.48 2.06 -19.20
CA PRO A 105 3.96 2.47 -20.51
C PRO A 105 2.86 3.54 -20.37
N PRO A 106 2.66 4.37 -21.42
CA PRO A 106 1.57 5.35 -21.46
C PRO A 106 0.22 4.70 -21.12
N GLY A 107 -0.65 5.42 -20.40
CA GLY A 107 -1.98 4.93 -20.00
C GLY A 107 -2.01 3.93 -18.83
N ARG A 108 -0.88 3.30 -18.45
CA ARG A 108 -0.84 2.30 -17.35
C ARG A 108 -0.05 2.73 -16.11
N ARG A 109 0.36 4.01 -16.02
CA ARG A 109 1.17 4.53 -14.91
C ARG A 109 0.54 4.32 -13.54
N GLY A 110 -0.78 4.48 -13.44
CA GLY A 110 -1.52 4.24 -12.19
C GLY A 110 -1.45 2.78 -11.74
N TYR A 111 -1.57 1.84 -12.67
CA TYR A 111 -1.47 0.40 -12.39
C TYR A 111 -0.06 0.00 -11.93
N TYR A 112 0.99 0.43 -12.63
CA TYR A 112 2.36 0.11 -12.21
C TYR A 112 2.78 0.80 -10.93
N SER A 113 2.30 2.02 -10.67
CA SER A 113 2.60 2.75 -9.43
C SER A 113 1.83 2.20 -8.23
N SER A 114 0.68 1.55 -8.43
CA SER A 114 -0.08 0.95 -7.31
C SER A 114 0.69 -0.17 -6.62
N PHE A 115 1.57 -0.88 -7.33
CA PHE A 115 2.46 -1.89 -6.75
C PHE A 115 3.33 -1.33 -5.62
N ALA A 116 3.72 -0.05 -5.66
CA ALA A 116 4.46 0.57 -4.56
C ALA A 116 3.62 0.59 -3.28
N GLN A 117 2.36 1.00 -3.35
CA GLN A 117 1.45 1.03 -2.21
C GLN A 117 1.10 -0.37 -1.73
N THR A 118 0.88 -1.30 -2.66
CA THR A 118 0.59 -2.68 -2.29
C THR A 118 1.78 -3.34 -1.59
N GLY A 119 3.00 -3.05 -2.02
CA GLY A 119 4.22 -3.49 -1.35
C GLY A 119 4.30 -3.06 0.12
N VAL A 120 3.87 -1.83 0.46
CA VAL A 120 3.79 -1.35 1.84
C VAL A 120 2.83 -2.22 2.66
N GLN A 121 1.68 -2.60 2.08
CA GLN A 121 0.68 -3.41 2.76
C GLN A 121 1.12 -4.86 2.95
N ILE A 122 1.75 -5.45 1.93
CA ILE A 122 2.36 -6.79 2.03
C ILE A 122 3.41 -6.79 3.14
N GLY A 123 4.31 -5.80 3.16
CA GLY A 123 5.32 -5.67 4.21
C GLY A 123 4.70 -5.52 5.61
N ARG A 124 3.60 -4.75 5.73
CA ARG A 124 2.87 -4.59 6.99
C ARG A 124 2.23 -5.90 7.46
N VAL A 125 1.61 -6.66 6.56
CA VAL A 125 1.04 -7.98 6.87
C VAL A 125 2.15 -8.94 7.29
N LEU A 126 3.23 -9.06 6.52
CA LEU A 126 4.36 -9.93 6.85
C LEU A 126 4.98 -9.57 8.21
N GLY A 127 5.19 -8.27 8.48
CA GLY A 127 5.70 -7.80 9.75
C GLY A 127 4.77 -8.16 10.92
N THR A 128 3.47 -7.88 10.77
CA THR A 128 2.47 -8.18 11.81
C THR A 128 2.32 -9.67 12.04
N SER A 129 2.29 -10.48 10.97
CA SER A 129 2.25 -11.94 11.04
C SER A 129 3.48 -12.52 11.73
N THR A 130 4.67 -11.93 11.53
CA THR A 130 5.87 -12.40 12.22
C THR A 130 5.75 -12.16 13.74
N PHE A 131 5.22 -11.02 14.16
CA PHE A 131 4.93 -10.78 15.59
C PHE A 131 3.81 -11.67 16.12
N LEU A 132 2.79 -11.98 15.31
CA LEU A 132 1.75 -12.94 15.66
C LEU A 132 2.34 -14.34 15.90
N LEU A 133 3.32 -14.77 15.10
CA LEU A 133 4.03 -16.05 15.35
C LEU A 133 4.80 -16.04 16.67
N VAL A 134 5.37 -14.90 17.06
CA VAL A 134 6.03 -14.75 18.37
C VAL A 134 5.04 -14.95 19.51
N THR A 135 3.77 -14.55 19.35
CA THR A 135 2.74 -14.78 20.40
C THR A 135 2.42 -16.26 20.64
N LEU A 136 2.83 -17.17 19.74
CA LEU A 136 2.68 -18.61 19.92
C LEU A 136 3.72 -19.20 20.88
N LEU A 137 4.81 -18.47 21.17
CA LEU A 137 5.84 -18.91 22.10
C LEU A 137 5.39 -18.74 23.57
N PRO A 138 5.97 -19.48 24.53
CA PRO A 138 5.74 -19.22 25.95
C PRO A 138 6.13 -17.79 26.36
N LEU A 139 5.43 -17.21 27.34
CA LEU A 139 5.61 -15.81 27.77
C LEU A 139 7.07 -15.46 28.12
N GLU A 140 7.79 -16.37 28.75
CA GLU A 140 9.21 -16.19 29.09
C GLU A 140 10.09 -16.03 27.84
N ALA A 141 9.87 -16.88 26.82
CA ALA A 141 10.57 -16.79 25.55
C ALA A 141 10.21 -15.50 24.80
N GLN A 142 8.93 -15.09 24.84
CA GLN A 142 8.48 -13.84 24.24
C GLN A 142 9.21 -12.61 24.82
N GLN A 143 9.39 -12.57 26.15
CA GLN A 143 9.97 -11.42 26.84
C GLN A 143 11.51 -11.38 26.77
N THR A 144 12.16 -12.53 26.66
CA THR A 144 13.63 -12.64 26.67
C THR A 144 14.23 -12.43 25.27
N TRP A 145 13.85 -13.26 24.30
CA TRP A 145 14.50 -13.29 22.97
C TRP A 145 13.52 -13.32 21.79
N GLY A 146 12.31 -13.82 21.96
CA GLY A 146 11.35 -14.04 20.86
C GLY A 146 11.04 -12.77 20.08
N TRP A 147 10.91 -11.63 20.76
CA TRP A 147 10.69 -10.33 20.11
C TRP A 147 11.87 -9.87 19.23
N ARG A 148 13.07 -10.42 19.41
CA ARG A 148 14.28 -10.03 18.65
C ARG A 148 14.34 -10.69 17.28
N VAL A 149 13.82 -11.92 17.15
CA VAL A 149 13.91 -12.76 15.94
C VAL A 149 13.43 -12.06 14.65
N PRO A 150 12.30 -11.31 14.65
CA PRO A 150 11.82 -10.65 13.44
C PRO A 150 12.81 -9.63 12.86
N PHE A 151 13.67 -9.03 13.70
CA PHE A 151 14.58 -7.96 13.27
C PHE A 151 15.73 -8.49 12.41
N PRO A 152 16.54 -9.49 12.80
CA PRO A 152 17.56 -10.05 11.91
C PRO A 152 17.01 -10.64 10.60
N ILE A 153 15.76 -11.12 10.57
CA ILE A 153 15.12 -11.56 9.32
C ILE A 153 15.05 -10.40 8.30
N SER A 154 15.01 -9.14 8.76
CA SER A 154 15.06 -7.99 7.86
C SER A 154 16.39 -7.89 7.09
N PHE A 155 17.49 -8.48 7.58
CA PHE A 155 18.75 -8.55 6.84
C PHE A 155 18.62 -9.44 5.59
N ALA A 156 17.89 -10.54 5.67
CA ALA A 156 17.61 -11.37 4.50
C ALA A 156 16.70 -10.62 3.52
N MET A 157 15.63 -9.99 4.02
CA MET A 157 14.72 -9.19 3.19
C MET A 157 15.44 -8.05 2.47
N ILE A 158 16.36 -7.36 3.16
CA ILE A 158 17.13 -6.30 2.51
C ILE A 158 18.15 -6.84 1.51
N GLY A 159 18.72 -8.02 1.74
CA GLY A 159 19.58 -8.69 0.76
C GLY A 159 18.83 -8.94 -0.55
N VAL A 160 17.59 -9.45 -0.46
CA VAL A 160 16.72 -9.62 -1.64
C VAL A 160 16.38 -8.28 -2.27
N ALA A 161 15.99 -7.27 -1.49
CA ALA A 161 15.68 -5.94 -2.00
C ALA A 161 16.87 -5.30 -2.72
N LEU A 162 18.08 -5.44 -2.16
CA LEU A 162 19.32 -4.95 -2.74
C LEU A 162 19.63 -5.68 -4.05
N TYR A 163 19.54 -7.01 -4.07
CA TYR A 163 19.74 -7.80 -5.27
C TYR A 163 18.82 -7.35 -6.41
N VAL A 164 17.54 -7.15 -6.13
CA VAL A 164 16.58 -6.63 -7.12
C VAL A 164 16.96 -5.21 -7.56
N ARG A 165 17.23 -4.29 -6.63
CA ARG A 165 17.58 -2.90 -6.95
C ARG A 165 18.89 -2.75 -7.72
N LEU A 166 19.83 -3.68 -7.55
CA LEU A 166 21.08 -3.70 -8.31
C LEU A 166 20.87 -4.14 -9.77
N ARG A 167 19.76 -4.81 -10.09
CA ARG A 167 19.42 -5.27 -11.44
C ARG A 167 18.45 -4.37 -12.19
N VAL A 168 17.77 -3.47 -11.49
CA VAL A 168 16.87 -2.48 -12.11
C VAL A 168 17.69 -1.41 -12.82
N ALA A 169 17.26 -1.01 -14.01
CA ALA A 169 17.90 0.07 -14.77
C ALA A 169 17.56 1.44 -14.16
N GLU A 170 18.46 2.41 -14.34
CA GLU A 170 18.14 3.80 -13.98
C GLU A 170 17.05 4.35 -14.92
N SER A 171 16.23 5.24 -14.38
CA SER A 171 15.09 5.83 -15.06
C SER A 171 15.43 6.37 -16.46
N PRO A 172 14.61 6.05 -17.48
CA PRO A 172 14.80 6.58 -18.82
C PRO A 172 14.62 8.09 -18.87
N VAL A 173 13.79 8.66 -17.98
CA VAL A 173 13.59 10.11 -17.86
C VAL A 173 14.84 10.75 -17.25
N PHE A 174 15.35 10.19 -16.15
CA PHE A 174 16.55 10.70 -15.50
C PHE A 174 17.78 10.64 -16.42
N ARG A 175 17.96 9.54 -17.15
CA ARG A 175 19.07 9.40 -18.12
C ARG A 175 19.03 10.44 -19.24
N ARG A 176 17.84 10.86 -19.68
CA ARG A 176 17.71 11.97 -20.65
C ARG A 176 18.13 13.30 -20.04
N LEU A 177 17.68 13.61 -18.81
CA LEU A 177 18.06 14.84 -18.10
C LEU A 177 19.58 14.91 -17.86
N GLU A 178 20.21 13.79 -17.51
CA GLU A 178 21.65 13.69 -17.33
C GLU A 178 22.41 13.92 -18.65
N ARG A 179 21.97 13.26 -19.74
CA ARG A 179 22.54 13.44 -21.09
C ARG A 179 22.45 14.89 -21.55
N ASP A 180 21.31 15.54 -21.30
CA ASP A 180 21.04 16.91 -21.73
C ASP A 180 21.60 17.96 -20.76
N LYS A 181 22.29 17.53 -19.70
CA LYS A 181 22.86 18.38 -18.62
C LYS A 181 21.82 19.30 -17.95
N GLN A 182 20.57 18.86 -17.89
CA GLN A 182 19.45 19.59 -17.28
C GLN A 182 19.22 19.23 -15.80
N VAL A 183 20.17 18.52 -15.17
CA VAL A 183 20.09 18.14 -13.76
C VAL A 183 20.25 19.38 -12.87
N VAL A 184 19.17 19.72 -12.14
CA VAL A 184 19.11 20.88 -11.26
C VAL A 184 19.91 20.64 -9.98
N ARG A 185 20.72 21.64 -9.58
CA ARG A 185 21.60 21.56 -8.39
C ARG A 185 20.85 21.65 -7.05
N MET A 186 19.72 22.36 -7.02
CA MET A 186 18.84 22.57 -5.84
C MET A 186 17.34 22.34 -6.17
N PRO A 187 16.92 21.08 -6.40
CA PRO A 187 15.56 20.74 -6.83
C PRO A 187 14.46 21.23 -5.88
N ILE A 188 14.63 21.04 -4.56
CA ILE A 188 13.63 21.47 -3.56
C ILE A 188 13.36 22.96 -3.61
N ARG A 189 14.42 23.78 -3.74
CA ARG A 189 14.28 25.24 -3.81
C ARG A 189 13.50 25.64 -5.05
N GLU A 190 13.77 24.98 -6.18
CA GLU A 190 13.07 25.23 -7.42
C GLU A 190 11.60 24.79 -7.34
N THR A 191 11.31 23.63 -6.75
CA THR A 191 9.93 23.15 -6.53
C THR A 191 9.12 24.12 -5.68
N LEU A 192 9.68 24.58 -4.56
CA LEU A 192 8.99 25.50 -3.65
C LEU A 192 8.85 26.91 -4.25
N ALA A 193 9.81 27.36 -5.06
CA ALA A 193 9.76 28.67 -5.70
C ALA A 193 8.83 28.71 -6.93
N LYS A 194 8.88 27.67 -7.79
CA LYS A 194 8.11 27.63 -9.05
C LYS A 194 6.74 26.97 -8.92
N TYR A 195 6.57 26.03 -8.00
CA TYR A 195 5.35 25.23 -7.87
C TYR A 195 4.76 25.19 -6.44
N PRO A 196 4.64 26.32 -5.72
CA PRO A 196 4.16 26.32 -4.33
C PRO A 196 2.73 25.80 -4.20
N ARG A 197 1.83 26.13 -5.14
CA ARG A 197 0.44 25.64 -5.15
C ARG A 197 0.39 24.11 -5.24
N ASN A 198 1.19 23.52 -6.13
CA ASN A 198 1.21 22.06 -6.31
C ASN A 198 1.82 21.36 -5.08
N ALA A 199 2.80 21.98 -4.42
CA ALA A 199 3.34 21.46 -3.17
C ALA A 199 2.28 21.42 -2.06
N VAL A 200 1.48 22.48 -1.90
CA VAL A 200 0.39 22.52 -0.90
C VAL A 200 -0.69 21.49 -1.22
N ILE A 201 -1.09 21.35 -2.50
CA ILE A 201 -2.06 20.33 -2.93
C ILE A 201 -1.53 18.92 -2.62
N GLY A 202 -0.25 18.66 -2.91
CA GLY A 202 0.39 17.37 -2.63
C GLY A 202 0.42 17.04 -1.13
N ILE A 203 0.76 18.02 -0.29
CA ILE A 203 0.71 17.88 1.18
C ILE A 203 -0.73 17.58 1.63
N GLY A 204 -1.69 18.40 1.19
CA GLY A 204 -3.10 18.27 1.57
C GLY A 204 -3.71 16.92 1.17
N ALA A 205 -3.41 16.44 -0.04
CA ALA A 205 -3.90 15.16 -0.54
C ALA A 205 -3.41 13.97 0.30
N HIS A 206 -2.22 14.07 0.92
CA HIS A 206 -1.65 12.97 1.68
C HIS A 206 -2.05 12.96 3.16
N ILE A 207 -2.49 14.09 3.73
CA ILE A 207 -2.86 14.21 5.15
C ILE A 207 -3.99 13.25 5.53
N ALA A 208 -5.09 13.25 4.78
CA ALA A 208 -6.28 12.46 5.11
C ALA A 208 -6.00 10.95 5.04
N ASP A 209 -5.31 10.51 3.98
CA ASP A 209 -4.87 9.13 3.78
C ASP A 209 -3.97 8.66 4.94
N THR A 210 -2.95 9.45 5.25
CA THR A 210 -1.99 9.15 6.31
C THR A 210 -2.66 9.10 7.69
N ALA A 211 -3.54 10.06 7.98
CA ALA A 211 -4.27 10.14 9.25
C ALA A 211 -5.18 8.91 9.45
N LEU A 212 -5.94 8.53 8.42
CA LEU A 212 -6.85 7.39 8.48
C LEU A 212 -6.07 6.08 8.71
N ILE A 213 -4.96 5.88 7.98
CA ILE A 213 -4.12 4.70 8.12
C ILE A 213 -3.58 4.58 9.55
N TYR A 214 -3.08 5.67 10.15
CA TYR A 214 -2.52 5.59 11.51
C TYR A 214 -3.59 5.49 12.60
N LEU A 215 -4.76 6.09 12.38
CA LEU A 215 -5.88 5.95 13.31
C LEU A 215 -6.28 4.47 13.41
N VAL A 216 -6.41 3.78 12.27
CA VAL A 216 -6.72 2.34 12.26
C VAL A 216 -5.54 1.48 12.72
N ALA A 217 -4.34 1.74 12.21
CA ALA A 217 -3.19 0.85 12.43
C ALA A 217 -2.53 1.00 13.80
N THR A 218 -2.66 2.15 14.47
CA THR A 218 -1.96 2.43 15.72
C THR A 218 -2.93 2.78 16.83
N PHE A 219 -3.86 3.71 16.60
CA PHE A 219 -4.78 4.14 17.65
C PHE A 219 -5.79 3.03 17.99
N VAL A 220 -6.48 2.43 17.00
CA VAL A 220 -7.46 1.35 17.25
C VAL A 220 -6.78 0.15 17.92
N VAL A 221 -5.56 -0.21 17.49
CA VAL A 221 -4.79 -1.30 18.11
C VAL A 221 -4.52 -1.03 19.58
N ALA A 222 -3.99 0.15 19.90
CA ALA A 222 -3.67 0.50 21.27
C ALA A 222 -4.94 0.70 22.13
N TYR A 223 -6.01 1.22 21.55
CA TYR A 223 -7.31 1.34 22.24
C TYR A 223 -7.91 -0.04 22.56
N ALA A 224 -7.86 -0.96 21.60
CA ALA A 224 -8.36 -2.33 21.75
C ALA A 224 -7.62 -3.11 22.84
N THR A 225 -6.30 -2.99 22.92
CA THR A 225 -5.51 -3.71 23.93
C THR A 225 -5.53 -3.02 25.29
N GLU A 226 -5.42 -1.70 25.36
CA GLU A 226 -5.28 -0.98 26.64
C GLU A 226 -6.61 -0.62 27.32
N GLN A 227 -7.67 -0.34 26.56
CA GLN A 227 -8.97 0.07 27.13
C GLN A 227 -10.01 -1.04 27.09
N LEU A 228 -10.10 -1.77 25.98
CA LEU A 228 -11.05 -2.88 25.85
C LEU A 228 -10.50 -4.19 26.45
N GLY A 229 -9.21 -4.25 26.77
CA GLY A 229 -8.57 -5.44 27.36
C GLY A 229 -8.55 -6.65 26.44
N LEU A 230 -8.66 -6.43 25.12
CA LEU A 230 -8.63 -7.52 24.15
C LEU A 230 -7.25 -8.15 24.08
N GLU A 231 -7.21 -9.47 23.90
CA GLU A 231 -5.97 -10.22 23.74
C GLU A 231 -5.16 -9.71 22.54
N ASP A 232 -3.84 -9.51 22.72
CA ASP A 232 -2.92 -9.05 21.69
C ASP A 232 -3.05 -9.87 20.39
N ARG A 233 -3.28 -11.19 20.52
CA ARG A 233 -3.49 -12.11 19.40
C ARG A 233 -4.68 -11.71 18.52
N THR A 234 -5.83 -11.40 19.14
CA THR A 234 -7.06 -11.00 18.43
C THR A 234 -6.86 -9.68 17.69
N VAL A 235 -6.17 -8.72 18.31
CA VAL A 235 -5.91 -7.42 17.70
C VAL A 235 -4.93 -7.53 16.54
N LEU A 236 -3.85 -8.31 16.69
CA LEU A 236 -2.90 -8.58 15.61
C LEU A 236 -3.57 -9.30 14.42
N LEU A 237 -4.45 -10.26 14.68
CA LEU A 237 -5.27 -10.90 13.64
C LEU A 237 -6.14 -9.88 12.90
N GLY A 238 -6.78 -8.96 13.62
CA GLY A 238 -7.56 -7.87 13.02
C GLY A 238 -6.73 -6.98 12.08
N VAL A 239 -5.50 -6.63 12.47
CA VAL A 239 -4.58 -5.85 11.63
C VAL A 239 -4.16 -6.62 10.38
N VAL A 240 -3.90 -7.92 10.49
CA VAL A 240 -3.61 -8.80 9.35
C VAL A 240 -4.79 -8.83 8.38
N ILE A 241 -6.01 -9.04 8.88
CA ILE A 241 -7.23 -9.04 8.07
C ILE A 241 -7.41 -7.69 7.36
N PHE A 242 -7.26 -6.57 8.07
CA PHE A 242 -7.33 -5.24 7.46
C PHE A 242 -6.28 -5.07 6.35
N GLY A 243 -5.04 -5.49 6.59
CA GLY A 243 -3.98 -5.46 5.58
C GLY A 243 -4.33 -6.28 4.33
N LEU A 244 -4.87 -7.49 4.52
CA LEU A 244 -5.32 -8.36 3.44
C LEU A 244 -6.47 -7.74 2.64
N VAL A 245 -7.43 -7.09 3.31
CA VAL A 245 -8.52 -6.37 2.64
C VAL A 245 -7.97 -5.22 1.78
N VAL A 246 -7.01 -4.44 2.28
CA VAL A 246 -6.39 -3.36 1.49
C VAL A 246 -5.62 -3.93 0.29
N ILE A 247 -4.91 -5.04 0.45
CA ILE A 247 -4.23 -5.73 -0.68
C ILE A 247 -5.26 -6.21 -1.72
N ALA A 248 -6.36 -6.82 -1.28
CA ALA A 248 -7.44 -7.27 -2.15
C ALA A 248 -8.11 -6.08 -2.87
N MET A 249 -8.28 -4.95 -2.20
CA MET A 249 -8.78 -3.73 -2.82
C MET A 249 -7.77 -3.16 -3.84
N ALA A 250 -6.47 -3.22 -3.57
CA ALA A 250 -5.44 -2.68 -4.44
C ALA A 250 -5.22 -3.50 -5.73
N PHE A 251 -5.33 -4.84 -5.66
CA PHE A 251 -5.18 -5.70 -6.84
C PHE A 251 -6.51 -6.04 -7.53
N GLY A 252 -7.56 -6.29 -6.75
CA GLY A 252 -8.84 -6.75 -7.27
C GLY A 252 -9.80 -5.60 -7.54
N PHE A 253 -10.02 -4.73 -6.57
CA PHE A 253 -11.10 -3.75 -6.67
C PHE A 253 -10.72 -2.51 -7.48
N ALA A 254 -9.62 -1.83 -7.15
CA ALA A 254 -9.28 -0.54 -7.74
C ALA A 254 -8.93 -0.62 -9.24
N PRO A 255 -8.09 -1.57 -9.72
CA PRO A 255 -7.85 -1.74 -11.15
C PRO A 255 -9.13 -2.12 -11.90
N MET A 256 -9.96 -3.00 -11.32
CA MET A 256 -11.24 -3.39 -11.88
C MET A 256 -12.21 -2.20 -11.97
N VAL A 257 -12.28 -1.33 -10.97
CA VAL A 257 -13.08 -0.08 -11.01
C VAL A 257 -12.52 0.88 -12.08
N ALA A 258 -11.20 0.98 -12.21
CA ALA A 258 -10.57 1.91 -13.14
C ALA A 258 -10.73 1.49 -14.62
N VAL A 259 -10.68 0.19 -14.92
CA VAL A 259 -10.79 -0.34 -16.29
C VAL A 259 -12.23 -0.53 -16.74
N ARG A 260 -13.16 -0.83 -15.82
CA ARG A 260 -14.59 -1.07 -16.15
C ARG A 260 -15.22 0.03 -17.02
N PRO A 261 -15.06 1.33 -16.73
CA PRO A 261 -15.64 2.38 -17.57
C PRO A 261 -15.12 2.37 -19.01
N ALA A 262 -13.83 2.09 -19.22
CA ALA A 262 -13.28 1.98 -20.57
C ALA A 262 -13.88 0.75 -21.30
N PHE A 263 -13.90 -0.40 -20.63
CA PHE A 263 -14.51 -1.63 -21.16
C PHE A 263 -15.98 -1.43 -21.55
N TYR A 264 -16.81 -0.85 -20.67
CA TYR A 264 -18.21 -0.57 -20.98
C TYR A 264 -18.39 0.44 -22.12
N ALA A 265 -17.45 1.38 -22.30
CA ALA A 265 -17.48 2.32 -23.41
C ALA A 265 -17.07 1.67 -24.75
N GLU A 266 -16.17 0.69 -24.72
CA GLU A 266 -15.68 -0.06 -25.88
C GLU A 266 -16.71 -1.09 -26.38
N LEU A 267 -17.58 -1.62 -25.51
CA LEU A 267 -18.65 -2.56 -25.88
C LEU A 267 -19.68 -1.99 -26.88
N PHE A 268 -19.76 -0.67 -27.01
CA PHE A 268 -20.79 0.01 -27.79
C PHE A 268 -20.18 1.04 -28.75
N GLY A 269 -20.65 1.03 -30.00
CA GLY A 269 -20.25 2.01 -31.02
C GLY A 269 -20.67 3.44 -30.67
N ALA A 270 -20.01 4.43 -31.27
CA ALA A 270 -20.15 5.84 -30.89
C ALA A 270 -21.60 6.36 -30.89
N ARG A 271 -22.47 5.85 -31.77
CA ARG A 271 -23.89 6.26 -31.88
C ARG A 271 -24.75 5.87 -30.68
N VAL A 272 -24.46 4.73 -30.07
CA VAL A 272 -25.27 4.16 -28.97
C VAL A 272 -24.49 4.01 -27.67
N ARG A 273 -23.21 4.43 -27.63
CA ARG A 273 -22.29 4.21 -26.51
C ARG A 273 -22.85 4.62 -25.16
N TYR A 274 -23.35 5.85 -25.08
CA TYR A 274 -23.88 6.38 -23.83
C TYR A 274 -25.09 5.57 -23.34
N THR A 275 -26.07 5.36 -24.20
CA THR A 275 -27.30 4.62 -23.89
C THR A 275 -27.01 3.15 -23.57
N GLY A 276 -26.15 2.49 -24.37
CA GLY A 276 -25.74 1.11 -24.17
C GLY A 276 -25.00 0.92 -22.85
N PHE A 277 -23.99 1.75 -22.57
CA PHE A 277 -23.29 1.74 -21.28
C PHE A 277 -24.27 1.92 -20.14
N ALA A 278 -25.05 3.01 -20.15
CA ALA A 278 -25.88 3.40 -19.02
C ALA A 278 -26.96 2.35 -18.74
N SER A 279 -27.69 1.90 -19.76
CA SER A 279 -28.74 0.89 -19.62
C SER A 279 -28.17 -0.46 -19.13
N SER A 280 -27.04 -0.90 -19.68
CA SER A 280 -26.42 -2.19 -19.30
C SER A 280 -25.94 -2.16 -17.85
N ARG A 281 -25.31 -1.06 -17.42
CA ARG A 281 -24.85 -0.91 -16.04
C ARG A 281 -26.01 -0.87 -15.05
N GLU A 282 -27.06 -0.08 -15.35
CA GLU A 282 -28.19 0.08 -14.42
C GLU A 282 -29.09 -1.16 -14.38
N LEU A 283 -29.29 -1.88 -15.49
CA LEU A 283 -30.00 -3.16 -15.48
C LEU A 283 -29.24 -4.21 -14.65
N GLY A 284 -27.91 -4.29 -14.79
CA GLY A 284 -27.07 -5.16 -13.95
C GLY A 284 -27.12 -4.76 -12.47
N ALA A 285 -27.08 -3.45 -12.18
CA ALA A 285 -27.17 -2.93 -10.82
C ALA A 285 -28.55 -3.19 -10.19
N ALA A 286 -29.64 -3.13 -10.97
CA ALA A 286 -30.98 -3.42 -10.50
C ALA A 286 -31.10 -4.88 -10.03
N VAL A 287 -30.54 -5.84 -10.78
CA VAL A 287 -30.54 -7.26 -10.38
C VAL A 287 -29.65 -7.49 -9.15
N ALA A 288 -28.46 -6.89 -9.12
CA ALA A 288 -27.53 -7.01 -7.99
C ALA A 288 -28.03 -6.27 -6.72
N GLY A 289 -28.87 -5.24 -6.86
CA GLY A 289 -29.41 -4.46 -5.75
C GLY A 289 -30.23 -5.28 -4.76
N PHE A 290 -30.78 -6.41 -5.19
CA PHE A 290 -31.54 -7.33 -4.34
C PHE A 290 -30.67 -8.35 -3.59
N SER A 291 -29.36 -8.39 -3.81
CA SER A 291 -28.45 -9.34 -3.16
C SER A 291 -28.58 -9.38 -1.63
N PRO A 292 -28.76 -8.26 -0.89
CA PRO A 292 -28.99 -8.32 0.56
C PRO A 292 -30.29 -9.03 0.96
N MET A 293 -31.37 -8.83 0.19
CA MET A 293 -32.67 -9.48 0.43
C MET A 293 -32.60 -10.97 0.13
N ILE A 294 -31.91 -11.34 -0.96
CA ILE A 294 -31.64 -12.73 -1.31
C ILE A 294 -30.78 -13.39 -0.23
N ALA A 295 -29.72 -12.74 0.24
CA ALA A 295 -28.86 -13.25 1.31
C ALA A 295 -29.64 -13.46 2.62
N ALA A 296 -30.52 -12.52 2.98
CA ALA A 296 -31.40 -12.65 4.15
C ALA A 296 -32.38 -13.84 4.02
N ALA A 297 -32.98 -14.02 2.84
CA ALA A 297 -33.86 -15.15 2.57
C ALA A 297 -33.12 -16.50 2.61
N LEU A 298 -31.91 -16.57 2.06
CA LEU A 298 -31.06 -17.76 2.09
C LEU A 298 -30.62 -18.12 3.52
N LEU A 299 -30.35 -17.13 4.36
CA LEU A 299 -30.03 -17.34 5.77
C LEU A 299 -31.23 -17.91 6.55
N GLY A 300 -32.44 -17.39 6.27
CA GLY A 300 -33.68 -17.89 6.87
C GLY A 300 -34.08 -19.29 6.40
N ALA A 301 -33.68 -19.70 5.20
CA ALA A 301 -33.96 -21.02 4.65
C ALA A 301 -33.16 -22.16 5.29
N MET A 302 -32.10 -21.84 6.06
CA MET A 302 -31.24 -22.81 6.74
C MET A 302 -31.14 -22.55 8.25
N ASP A 303 -32.20 -22.05 8.89
CA ASP A 303 -32.24 -21.80 10.35
C ASP A 303 -31.06 -20.97 10.89
N GLY A 304 -30.51 -20.06 10.08
CA GLY A 304 -29.39 -19.19 10.45
C GLY A 304 -27.99 -19.71 10.10
N GLU A 305 -27.84 -20.89 9.49
CA GLU A 305 -26.56 -21.38 8.96
C GLU A 305 -26.15 -20.59 7.70
N PRO A 306 -24.92 -20.02 7.65
CA PRO A 306 -24.57 -19.03 6.63
C PRO A 306 -24.11 -19.62 5.28
N TRP A 307 -24.01 -20.95 5.11
CA TRP A 307 -23.31 -21.58 3.98
C TRP A 307 -23.87 -21.25 2.59
N LEU A 308 -25.17 -20.96 2.48
CA LEU A 308 -25.77 -20.55 1.20
C LEU A 308 -25.32 -19.17 0.73
N ILE A 309 -24.90 -18.28 1.64
CA ILE A 309 -24.45 -16.93 1.29
C ILE A 309 -23.10 -16.97 0.55
N PRO A 310 -22.05 -17.69 1.03
CA PRO A 310 -20.85 -17.95 0.25
C PRO A 310 -21.14 -18.64 -1.08
N LEU A 311 -22.03 -19.64 -1.12
CA LEU A 311 -22.35 -20.35 -2.37
C LEU A 311 -23.01 -19.43 -3.40
N PHE A 312 -23.98 -18.61 -2.99
CA PHE A 312 -24.59 -17.58 -3.82
C PHE A 312 -23.54 -16.58 -4.33
N THR A 313 -22.63 -16.16 -3.45
CA THR A 313 -21.52 -15.26 -3.83
C THR A 313 -20.62 -15.91 -4.89
N ILE A 314 -20.23 -17.17 -4.70
CA ILE A 314 -19.44 -17.94 -5.67
C ILE A 314 -20.18 -18.04 -7.01
N ALA A 315 -21.48 -18.31 -7.00
CA ALA A 315 -22.29 -18.38 -8.22
C ALA A 315 -22.31 -17.03 -8.97
N THR A 316 -22.51 -15.91 -8.28
CA THR A 316 -22.48 -14.57 -8.92
C THR A 316 -21.10 -14.20 -9.48
N CYS A 317 -20.03 -14.61 -8.79
CA CYS A 317 -18.66 -14.48 -9.29
C CYS A 317 -18.44 -15.34 -10.54
N ALA A 318 -18.95 -16.57 -10.58
CA ALA A 318 -18.85 -17.45 -11.74
C ALA A 318 -19.58 -16.89 -12.96
N VAL A 319 -20.79 -16.32 -12.79
CA VAL A 319 -21.52 -15.63 -13.87
C VAL A 319 -20.71 -14.45 -14.41
N SER A 320 -20.15 -13.63 -13.52
CA SER A 320 -19.30 -12.51 -13.92
C SER A 320 -18.04 -12.98 -14.65
N PHE A 321 -17.40 -14.04 -14.16
CA PHE A 321 -16.20 -14.62 -14.77
C PHE A 321 -16.50 -15.13 -16.19
N VAL A 322 -17.58 -15.88 -16.38
CA VAL A 322 -18.00 -16.37 -17.71
C VAL A 322 -18.30 -15.19 -18.64
N ALA A 323 -18.99 -14.14 -18.17
CA ALA A 323 -19.27 -12.95 -18.98
C ALA A 323 -17.99 -12.24 -19.44
N PHE A 324 -16.99 -12.08 -18.56
CA PHE A 324 -15.69 -11.51 -18.94
C PHE A 324 -14.88 -12.44 -19.85
N TRP A 325 -14.95 -13.76 -19.63
CA TRP A 325 -14.23 -14.74 -20.44
C TRP A 325 -14.74 -14.80 -21.89
N LEU A 326 -16.05 -14.57 -22.08
CA LEU A 326 -16.68 -14.50 -23.40
C LEU A 326 -16.57 -13.12 -24.06
N ALA A 327 -16.14 -12.08 -23.34
CA ALA A 327 -16.01 -10.74 -23.90
C ALA A 327 -14.76 -10.62 -24.78
N ALA A 328 -14.92 -10.05 -25.98
CA ALA A 328 -13.79 -9.77 -26.88
C ALA A 328 -12.93 -8.62 -26.33
N GLU A 329 -11.61 -8.71 -26.51
CA GLU A 329 -10.68 -7.68 -26.02
C GLU A 329 -10.73 -6.41 -26.90
N GLY A 330 -11.20 -5.29 -26.32
CA GLY A 330 -11.46 -4.03 -27.02
C GLY A 330 -10.30 -3.03 -27.08
N LYS A 331 -9.10 -3.40 -26.59
CA LYS A 331 -7.99 -2.45 -26.38
C LYS A 331 -7.51 -1.71 -27.63
N ASP A 332 -7.74 -2.31 -28.81
CA ASP A 332 -7.32 -1.81 -30.12
C ASP A 332 -8.51 -1.28 -30.96
N VAL A 333 -9.73 -1.26 -30.40
CA VAL A 333 -10.93 -0.79 -31.10
C VAL A 333 -10.90 0.72 -31.23
N ASP A 334 -11.02 1.23 -32.46
CA ASP A 334 -11.17 2.67 -32.68
C ASP A 334 -12.55 3.13 -32.18
N ILE A 335 -12.56 3.69 -30.97
CA ILE A 335 -13.76 4.23 -30.33
C ILE A 335 -14.37 5.43 -31.09
N ALA A 336 -13.68 5.99 -32.08
CA ALA A 336 -14.23 7.01 -32.96
C ALA A 336 -14.98 6.41 -34.18
N ALA A 337 -14.81 5.12 -34.47
CA ALA A 337 -15.49 4.45 -35.57
C ALA A 337 -17.00 4.34 -35.31
N VAL A 338 -17.77 4.47 -36.39
CA VAL A 338 -19.25 4.52 -36.34
C VAL A 338 -19.85 3.16 -35.99
N ASP A 339 -19.15 2.06 -36.29
CA ASP A 339 -19.60 0.69 -36.04
C ASP A 339 -18.43 -0.26 -35.68
N PRO A 340 -18.16 -0.56 -34.40
CA PRO A 340 -16.99 -1.31 -33.96
C PRO A 340 -17.04 -2.81 -34.33
N THR A 341 -18.20 -3.35 -34.68
CA THR A 341 -18.40 -4.77 -35.01
C THR A 341 -17.92 -5.17 -36.40
N GLN A 342 -17.67 -4.23 -37.32
CA GLN A 342 -17.21 -4.54 -38.68
C GLN A 342 -15.68 -4.68 -38.80
N GLU A 343 -14.90 -3.94 -38.00
CA GLU A 343 -13.43 -4.02 -38.05
C GLU A 343 -12.85 -5.25 -37.34
N THR A 344 -13.47 -5.73 -36.25
CA THR A 344 -12.98 -6.93 -35.55
C THR A 344 -13.10 -8.19 -36.42
N GLN A 345 -14.10 -8.24 -37.31
CA GLN A 345 -14.25 -9.32 -38.29
C GLN A 345 -13.22 -9.21 -39.43
N ALA A 346 -12.98 -7.99 -39.95
CA ALA A 346 -11.96 -7.76 -40.98
C ALA A 346 -10.53 -8.07 -40.50
N THR A 347 -10.20 -7.74 -39.24
CA THR A 347 -8.85 -8.00 -38.69
C THR A 347 -8.63 -9.48 -38.33
N GLN A 348 -9.70 -10.25 -38.12
CA GLN A 348 -9.62 -11.70 -37.90
C GLN A 348 -9.51 -12.49 -39.22
N GLU A 349 -10.14 -12.04 -40.30
CA GLU A 349 -9.99 -12.63 -41.63
C GLU A 349 -8.61 -12.36 -42.26
N GLU A 350 -7.95 -11.23 -41.98
CA GLU A 350 -6.57 -10.97 -42.42
C GLU A 350 -5.50 -11.80 -41.68
N ARG A 351 -5.85 -12.46 -40.57
CA ARG A 351 -4.93 -13.27 -39.75
C ARG A 351 -5.15 -14.78 -39.88
N ALA A 352 -6.15 -15.23 -40.65
CA ALA A 352 -6.42 -16.65 -40.95
C ALA A 352 -5.82 -17.06 -42.29
#